data_AF-A0A165R064-F1
#
_entry.id   AF-A0A165R064-F1
#
_cell.length_a   1.000
_cell.length_b   1.000
_cell.length_c   1.000
_cell.angle_alpha   90.00
_cell.angle_beta   90.00
_cell.angle_gamma   90.00
#
_symmetry.space_group_name_H-M   'P 1'
#
loop_
_entity.id
_entity.type
_entity.pdbx_description
1 polymer ?
#
loop_
_entity_poly.entity_id
_entity_poly.type
_entity_poly.pdbx_seq_one_letter_code
_entity_poly.pdbx_strand_id
1 'polypeptide(L)'
;MEHVVTVGARAAESAMGQYATMDRVQPGYYGERGVVVIQQALLAMYPPEALRLVQARLSPLTSTTFLHSVLVPEVGLALIMEDSRQPREAALKIMRNSTRYGTMMFRD
;
A
#
# COMPACT_ATOMS: atom_id res chain seq x y z
N MET A 1 9.73 6.53 18.95
CA MET A 1 10.49 6.48 17.67
C MET A 1 11.36 5.24 17.76
N GLU A 2 10.75 4.07 17.69
CA GLU A 2 11.40 2.78 17.98
C GLU A 2 10.88 1.75 16.97
N HIS A 3 11.80 0.92 16.47
CA HIS A 3 11.64 -0.09 15.42
C HIS A 3 11.69 0.42 13.96
N VAL A 4 12.84 1.00 13.58
CA VAL A 4 13.38 0.79 12.23
C VAL A 4 14.50 -0.23 12.37
N VAL A 5 14.14 -1.51 12.41
CA VAL A 5 15.12 -2.57 12.19
C VAL A 5 15.49 -2.50 10.71
N THR A 6 16.77 -2.34 10.45
CA THR A 6 17.42 -2.33 9.14
C THR A 6 17.33 -3.71 8.51
N VAL A 7 16.13 -4.05 8.03
CA VAL A 7 15.90 -5.28 7.28
C VAL A 7 16.45 -5.04 5.86
N GLY A 8 17.52 -5.76 5.49
CA GLY A 8 18.11 -5.67 4.15
C GLY A 8 17.07 -5.99 3.07
N ALA A 9 17.25 -5.45 1.86
CA ALA A 9 16.32 -5.55 0.73
C ALA A 9 15.61 -6.92 0.59
N ARG A 10 16.38 -8.00 0.61
CA ARG A 10 15.86 -9.38 0.52
C ARG A 10 14.97 -9.80 1.68
N ALA A 11 15.28 -9.33 2.88
CA ALA A 11 14.48 -9.61 4.06
C ALA A 11 13.24 -8.70 4.14
N ALA A 12 13.28 -7.49 3.56
CA ALA A 12 12.11 -6.62 3.42
C ALA A 12 11.10 -7.18 2.40
N GLU A 13 11.60 -7.79 1.32
CA GLU A 13 10.79 -8.54 0.35
C GLU A 13 10.39 -9.95 0.82
N SER A 14 10.92 -10.42 1.94
CA SER A 14 10.52 -11.73 2.48
C SER A 14 9.07 -11.72 2.94
N ALA A 15 8.41 -12.87 2.92
CA ALA A 15 7.05 -13.03 3.42
C ALA A 15 6.88 -12.47 4.84
N MET A 16 7.89 -12.61 5.72
CA MET A 16 7.88 -12.06 7.08
C MET A 16 8.00 -10.53 7.10
N GLY A 17 8.81 -9.94 6.22
CA GLY A 17 8.94 -8.49 6.09
C GLY A 17 7.66 -7.84 5.56
N GLN A 18 7.03 -8.48 4.56
CA GLN A 18 5.74 -8.06 4.03
C GLN A 18 4.62 -8.21 5.08
N TYR A 19 4.62 -9.31 5.86
CA TYR A 19 3.67 -9.53 6.97
C TYR A 19 3.78 -8.47 8.06
N ALA A 20 5.01 -8.12 8.48
CA ALA A 20 5.25 -7.09 9.50
C ALA A 20 4.76 -5.69 9.08
N THR A 21 4.56 -5.48 7.78
CA THR A 21 4.11 -4.20 7.21
C THR A 21 2.64 -4.24 6.79
N MET A 22 1.98 -5.39 6.85
CA MET A 22 0.64 -5.63 6.28
C MET A 22 -0.43 -4.72 6.90
N ASP A 23 -0.40 -4.53 8.23
CA ASP A 23 -1.31 -3.61 8.94
C ASP A 23 -1.13 -2.14 8.53
N ARG A 24 0.05 -1.78 8.02
CA ARG A 24 0.38 -0.41 7.57
C ARG A 24 0.14 -0.19 6.08
N VAL A 25 -0.03 -1.26 5.31
CA VAL A 25 -0.16 -1.25 3.84
C VAL A 25 -1.63 -1.36 3.40
N GLN A 26 -2.54 -1.71 4.30
CA GLN A 26 -3.97 -1.77 3.98
C GLN A 26 -4.57 -0.37 3.71
N PRO A 27 -5.44 -0.21 2.70
CA PRO A 27 -6.06 1.06 2.31
C PRO A 27 -7.20 1.51 3.26
N GLY A 28 -7.08 1.25 4.56
CA GLY A 28 -8.10 1.60 5.55
C GLY A 28 -9.44 0.90 5.31
N TYR A 29 -10.54 1.66 5.33
CA TYR A 29 -11.91 1.12 5.17
C TYR A 29 -12.17 0.44 3.83
N TYR A 30 -11.31 0.61 2.84
CA TYR A 30 -11.41 -0.04 1.54
C TYR A 30 -11.12 -1.56 1.59
N GLY A 31 -10.40 -2.05 2.62
CA GLY A 31 -10.14 -3.48 2.83
C GLY A 31 -9.43 -4.19 1.68
N GLU A 32 -9.46 -5.52 1.66
CA GLU A 32 -8.77 -6.35 0.66
C GLU A 32 -9.36 -6.19 -0.74
N ARG A 33 -10.69 -6.13 -0.85
CA ARG A 33 -11.36 -5.85 -2.13
C ARG A 33 -10.93 -4.52 -2.74
N GLY A 34 -10.77 -3.49 -1.90
CA GLY A 34 -10.24 -2.20 -2.34
C GLY A 34 -8.81 -2.28 -2.86
N VAL A 35 -7.95 -3.10 -2.24
CA VAL A 35 -6.59 -3.36 -2.76
C VAL A 35 -6.64 -3.90 -4.17
N VAL A 36 -7.50 -4.90 -4.44
CA VAL A 36 -7.62 -5.51 -5.77
C VAL A 36 -8.06 -4.49 -6.82
N VAL A 37 -9.08 -3.69 -6.52
CA VAL A 37 -9.60 -2.66 -7.44
C VAL A 37 -8.56 -1.58 -7.70
N ILE A 38 -7.89 -1.08 -6.65
CA ILE A 38 -6.82 -0.08 -6.77
C ILE A 38 -5.67 -0.64 -7.60
N GLN A 39 -5.27 -1.89 -7.36
CA GLN A 39 -4.21 -2.55 -8.13
C GLN A 39 -4.56 -2.68 -9.61
N GLN A 40 -5.79 -3.10 -9.93
CA GLN A 40 -6.26 -3.19 -11.32
C GLN A 40 -6.25 -1.82 -12.01
N ALA A 41 -6.71 -0.78 -11.32
CA ALA A 41 -6.67 0.58 -11.85
C ALA A 41 -5.23 1.07 -12.08
N LEU A 42 -4.33 0.81 -11.13
CA LEU A 42 -2.90 1.14 -11.24
C LEU A 42 -2.25 0.42 -12.41
N LEU A 43 -2.53 -0.87 -12.62
CA LEU A 43 -1.97 -1.64 -13.75
C LEU A 43 -2.56 -1.23 -15.11
N ALA A 44 -3.80 -0.74 -15.14
CA ALA A 44 -4.38 -0.15 -16.35
C ALA A 44 -3.70 1.18 -16.72
N MET A 45 -3.36 2.01 -15.72
CA MET A 45 -2.66 3.29 -15.94
C MET A 45 -1.15 3.14 -16.14
N TYR A 46 -0.55 2.15 -15.48
CA TYR A 46 0.89 1.87 -15.48
C TYR A 46 1.11 0.38 -15.79
N PRO A 47 1.09 -0.01 -17.08
CA PRO A 47 1.28 -1.40 -17.47
C PRO A 47 2.64 -1.96 -16.98
N PRO A 48 2.77 -3.28 -16.78
CA PRO A 48 4.00 -3.91 -16.31
C PRO A 48 5.25 -3.55 -17.13
N GLU A 49 5.11 -3.33 -18.43
CA GLU A 49 6.18 -2.90 -19.32
C GLU A 49 6.71 -1.53 -18.94
N ALA A 50 5.83 -0.59 -18.60
CA ALA A 50 6.19 0.75 -18.15
C ALA A 50 6.89 0.71 -16.78
N LEU A 51 6.42 -0.14 -15.86
CA LEU A 51 7.05 -0.32 -14.55
C LEU A 51 8.46 -0.93 -14.68
N ARG A 52 8.66 -1.86 -15.63
CA ARG A 52 10.00 -2.43 -15.90
C ARG A 52 11.01 -1.38 -16.37
N LEU A 53 10.59 -0.38 -17.13
CA LEU A 53 11.48 0.70 -17.59
C LEU A 53 12.05 1.52 -16.43
N VAL A 54 11.31 1.63 -15.32
CA VAL A 54 11.74 2.40 -14.14
C VAL A 54 12.31 1.53 -13.02
N GLN A 55 12.43 0.21 -13.22
CA GLN A 55 12.88 -0.75 -12.20
C GLN A 55 14.22 -0.37 -11.54
N ALA A 56 15.15 0.23 -12.29
CA ALA A 56 16.43 0.70 -11.76
C ALA A 56 16.26 1.80 -10.68
N ARG A 57 15.20 2.61 -10.78
CA ARG A 57 14.85 3.65 -9.80
C ARG A 57 14.07 3.12 -8.60
N LEU A 58 13.45 1.95 -8.74
CA LEU A 58 12.70 1.28 -7.67
C LEU A 58 13.60 0.44 -6.75
N SER A 59 14.85 0.21 -7.18
CA SER A 59 15.85 -0.50 -6.38
C SER A 59 15.93 0.09 -4.96
N PRO A 60 15.87 -0.75 -3.92
CA PRO A 60 16.06 -2.19 -3.95
C PRO A 60 14.79 -3.04 -4.14
N LEU A 61 13.62 -2.42 -4.33
CA LEU A 61 12.34 -3.12 -4.44
C LEU A 61 12.06 -3.57 -5.87
N THR A 62 11.40 -4.72 -6.02
CA THR A 62 10.78 -5.08 -7.30
C THR A 62 9.61 -4.15 -7.62
N SER A 63 9.26 -4.02 -8.90
CA SER A 63 8.08 -3.28 -9.35
C SER A 63 6.80 -3.74 -8.66
N THR A 64 6.66 -5.05 -8.41
CA THR A 64 5.52 -5.64 -7.70
C THR A 64 5.53 -5.22 -6.23
N THR A 65 6.66 -5.36 -5.53
CA THR A 65 6.77 -4.91 -4.13
C THR A 65 6.45 -3.41 -4.01
N PHE A 66 6.97 -2.59 -4.93
CA PHE A 66 6.68 -1.16 -4.95
C PHE A 66 5.19 -0.87 -5.17
N LEU A 67 4.55 -1.57 -6.10
CA LEU A 67 3.11 -1.44 -6.36
C LEU A 67 2.29 -1.73 -5.10
N HIS A 68 2.54 -2.87 -4.45
CA HIS A 68 1.76 -3.30 -3.29
C HIS A 68 2.10 -2.53 -2.00
N SER A 69 3.38 -2.28 -1.73
CA SER A 69 3.82 -1.68 -0.47
C SER A 69 3.86 -0.15 -0.48
N VAL A 70 3.77 0.49 -1.65
CA VAL A 70 3.83 1.95 -1.79
C VAL A 70 2.64 2.50 -2.55
N LEU A 71 2.45 2.11 -3.81
CA LEU A 71 1.43 2.74 -4.66
C LEU A 71 0.00 2.48 -4.17
N VAL A 72 -0.33 1.23 -3.82
CA VAL A 72 -1.66 0.89 -3.30
C VAL A 72 -1.99 1.67 -2.02
N PRO A 73 -1.13 1.71 -0.98
CA PRO A 73 -1.36 2.53 0.22
C PRO A 73 -1.51 4.03 -0.06
N GLU A 74 -0.66 4.60 -0.92
CA GLU A 74 -0.71 6.03 -1.21
C GLU A 74 -1.97 6.40 -2.01
N VAL A 75 -2.43 5.53 -2.91
CA VAL A 75 -3.73 5.72 -3.57
C VAL A 75 -4.87 5.60 -2.56
N GLY A 76 -4.85 4.60 -1.68
CA GLY A 76 -5.84 4.47 -0.61
C GLY A 76 -5.90 5.74 0.27
N LEU A 77 -4.74 6.29 0.64
CA LEU A 77 -4.66 7.54 1.39
C LEU A 77 -5.22 8.73 0.59
N ALA A 78 -4.88 8.85 -0.70
CA ALA A 78 -5.37 9.91 -1.56
C ALA A 78 -6.90 9.88 -1.71
N LEU A 79 -7.48 8.68 -1.89
CA LEU A 79 -8.93 8.49 -1.93
C LEU A 79 -9.59 8.91 -0.61
N ILE A 80 -9.01 8.52 0.53
CA ILE A 80 -9.52 8.94 1.85
C ILE A 80 -9.43 10.45 2.03
N MET A 81 -8.36 11.09 1.56
CA MET A 81 -8.22 12.55 1.58
C MET A 81 -9.32 13.21 0.77
N GLU A 82 -9.64 12.69 -0.41
CA GLU A 82 -10.71 13.18 -1.27
C GLU A 82 -12.09 13.00 -0.63
N ASP A 83 -12.38 11.81 -0.11
CA ASP A 83 -13.66 11.46 0.52
C ASP A 83 -13.93 12.30 1.77
N SER A 84 -12.93 12.41 2.65
CA SER A 84 -13.07 13.09 3.95
C SER A 84 -12.85 14.60 3.85
N ARG A 85 -12.29 15.08 2.73
CA ARG A 85 -11.82 16.47 2.52
C ARG A 85 -10.86 16.93 3.62
N GLN A 86 -10.10 16.00 4.18
CA GLN A 86 -9.15 16.26 5.27
C GLN A 86 -7.70 16.34 4.73
N PRO A 87 -6.82 17.08 5.43
CA PRO A 87 -5.40 17.06 5.11
C PRO A 87 -4.81 15.66 5.34
N ARG A 88 -3.68 15.39 4.67
CA ARG A 88 -3.01 14.07 4.67
C ARG A 88 -2.84 13.46 6.05
N GLU A 89 -2.47 14.24 7.06
CA GLU A 89 -2.26 13.73 8.43
C GLU A 89 -3.56 13.17 9.05
N ALA A 90 -4.67 13.88 8.87
CA ALA A 90 -5.97 13.46 9.38
C ALA A 90 -6.51 12.27 8.57
N ALA A 91 -6.36 12.28 7.24
CA ALA A 91 -6.71 11.14 6.40
C ALA A 91 -5.89 9.87 6.74
N LEU A 92 -4.61 10.01 7.08
CA LEU A 92 -3.77 8.89 7.51
C LEU A 92 -4.23 8.30 8.84
N LYS A 93 -4.73 9.15 9.77
CA LYS A 93 -5.37 8.69 11.01
C LYS A 93 -6.65 7.92 10.70
N ILE A 94 -7.49 8.42 9.79
CA ILE A 94 -8.71 7.73 9.34
C ILE A 94 -8.36 6.37 8.72
N MET A 95 -7.40 6.33 7.81
CA MET A 95 -6.93 5.11 7.14
C MET A 95 -6.50 4.05 8.18
N ARG A 96 -5.64 4.41 9.13
CA ARG A 96 -5.16 3.48 10.18
C ARG A 96 -6.26 3.02 11.13
N ASN A 97 -7.15 3.93 11.54
CA ASN A 97 -8.23 3.62 12.47
C ASN A 97 -9.32 2.75 11.82
N SER A 98 -9.46 2.84 10.50
CA SER A 98 -10.47 2.11 9.73
C SER A 98 -9.98 0.79 9.14
N THR A 99 -8.69 0.45 9.26
CA THR A 99 -8.14 -0.83 8.78
C THR A 99 -8.95 -2.02 9.30
N ARG A 100 -9.19 -2.10 10.61
CA ARG A 100 -9.95 -3.21 11.21
C ARG A 100 -11.38 -3.31 10.66
N TYR A 101 -12.01 -2.18 10.36
CA TYR A 101 -13.33 -2.16 9.73
C TYR A 101 -13.26 -2.73 8.31
N GLY A 102 -12.29 -2.27 7.50
CA GLY A 102 -12.07 -2.78 6.15
C GLY A 102 -11.83 -4.30 6.12
N THR A 103 -10.97 -4.82 7.01
CA THR A 103 -10.69 -6.26 7.14
C THR A 103 -11.86 -7.08 7.68
N MET A 104 -12.91 -6.46 8.23
CA MET A 104 -14.10 -7.17 8.71
C MET A 104 -15.24 -7.14 7.69
N MET A 105 -15.44 -6.00 7.02
CA MET A 105 -16.56 -5.80 6.11
C MET A 105 -16.29 -6.35 4.70
N PHE A 106 -15.02 -6.42 4.30
CA PHE A 106 -14.61 -6.85 2.96
C PHE A 106 -13.57 -7.96 3.03
N ARG A 107 -13.88 -9.03 3.77
CA ARG A 107 -13.14 -10.30 3.69
C ARG A 107 -13.55 -11.03 2.42
N ASP A 108 -12.58 -11.53 1.67
CA ASP A 108 -12.80 -12.55 0.64
C ASP A 108 -12.83 -13.96 1.26
#